data_AF-A0A2Z6QLG3-F1
#
_entry.id   AF-A0A2Z6QLG3-F1
#
_cell.length_a   1.000
_cell.length_b   1.000
_cell.length_c   1.000
_cell.angle_alpha   90.00
_cell.angle_beta   90.00
_cell.angle_gamma   90.00
#
_symmetry.space_group_name_H-M   'P 1'
#
loop_
_entity.id
_entity.type
_entity.pdbx_description
1 polymer ?
#
loop_
_entity_poly.entity_id
_entity_poly.type
_entity_poly.pdbx_seq_one_letter_code
_entity_poly.pdbx_strand_id
1 'polypeptide(L)'
;MGQCFSSTRAIQRLPINDIKEIPDIVKNGFTFSDGIGNISYSLAKKIAYELDLKTIPSAFQFRMAGYKGVLCQSTTVKENQVQVRPSQHKFESDHNVLEVIRGSKFISAYLNRQTITLLSALGIPDEVFIELKDLRVRELDEMLESEHMALDVLQRNVDEYRISMSLADLVKAGFLKIMIVI
;
A
#
# COMPACT_ATOMS: atom_id res chain seq x y z
N MET A 1 -16.96 -15.59 3.91
CA MET A 1 -17.01 -15.75 2.44
C MET A 1 -16.03 -14.81 1.71
N GLY A 2 -16.11 -13.48 1.83
CA GLY A 2 -15.24 -12.55 1.08
C GLY A 2 -13.73 -12.65 1.31
N GLN A 3 -13.28 -13.34 2.37
CA GLN A 3 -11.85 -13.59 2.61
C GLN A 3 -11.27 -14.70 1.73
N CYS A 4 -12.08 -15.66 1.28
CA CYS A 4 -11.65 -16.82 0.47
C CYS A 4 -11.50 -16.48 -1.02
N PHE A 5 -11.94 -15.30 -1.46
CA PHE A 5 -12.02 -14.89 -2.87
C PHE A 5 -11.28 -13.59 -3.18
N SER A 6 -10.37 -13.14 -2.30
CA SER A 6 -9.56 -11.98 -2.63
C SER A 6 -8.53 -12.34 -3.69
N SER A 7 -8.55 -11.63 -4.81
CA SER A 7 -7.51 -11.67 -5.83
C SER A 7 -6.21 -11.11 -5.25
N THR A 8 -5.34 -11.98 -4.79
CA THR A 8 -4.01 -11.63 -4.26
C THR A 8 -2.93 -12.13 -5.20
N ARG A 9 -2.06 -11.22 -5.66
CA ARG A 9 -0.78 -11.59 -6.27
C ARG A 9 0.04 -12.36 -5.23
N ALA A 10 0.76 -13.38 -5.72
CA ALA A 10 1.31 -14.50 -4.97
C ALA A 10 1.78 -14.17 -3.55
N ILE A 11 1.02 -14.71 -2.62
CA ILE A 11 1.29 -14.90 -1.22
C ILE A 11 2.47 -15.88 -1.09
N GLN A 12 3.60 -15.39 -0.60
CA GLN A 12 4.66 -16.26 -0.14
C GLN A 12 4.14 -17.09 1.04
N ARG A 13 4.19 -18.42 0.94
CA ARG A 13 3.84 -19.30 2.04
C ARG A 13 5.05 -19.45 2.95
N LEU A 14 5.12 -18.62 3.98
CA LEU A 14 6.14 -18.76 5.02
C LEU A 14 5.58 -19.60 6.17
N PRO A 15 6.16 -20.78 6.45
CA PRO A 15 5.88 -21.46 7.71
C PRO A 15 6.43 -20.61 8.86
N ILE A 16 5.56 -20.19 9.77
CA ILE A 16 5.95 -19.46 10.97
C ILE A 16 5.94 -20.42 12.14
N ASN A 17 7.11 -20.57 12.76
CA ASN A 17 7.29 -21.51 13.86
C ASN A 17 6.89 -20.91 15.22
N ASP A 18 6.79 -19.58 15.32
CA ASP A 18 6.48 -18.87 16.57
C ASP A 18 5.42 -17.79 16.32
N ILE A 19 4.17 -18.13 16.64
CA ILE A 19 3.03 -17.21 16.60
C ILE A 19 2.58 -17.01 18.04
N LYS A 20 2.56 -15.77 18.50
CA LYS A 20 2.14 -15.41 19.85
C LYS A 20 0.93 -14.50 19.81
N GLU A 21 -0.11 -14.84 20.55
CA GLU A 21 -1.20 -13.91 20.79
C GLU A 21 -0.84 -12.96 21.94
N ILE A 22 -1.02 -11.65 21.72
CA ILE A 22 -0.79 -10.59 22.72
C ILE A 22 -2.09 -9.79 22.91
N PRO A 23 -2.37 -9.29 24.12
CA PRO A 23 -3.62 -8.60 24.40
C PRO A 23 -3.68 -7.26 23.65
N ASP A 24 -4.86 -6.88 23.17
CA ASP A 24 -5.09 -5.56 22.56
C ASP A 24 -4.72 -4.39 23.49
N ILE A 25 -4.25 -3.29 22.90
CA ILE A 25 -3.96 -2.04 23.62
C ILE A 25 -5.29 -1.30 23.79
N VAL A 26 -5.86 -1.38 24.99
CA VAL A 26 -7.14 -0.75 25.33
C VAL A 26 -6.91 0.40 26.30
N LYS A 27 -7.53 1.56 26.02
CA LYS A 27 -7.54 2.72 26.91
C LYS A 27 -8.92 3.35 26.89
N ASN A 28 -9.48 3.63 28.07
CA ASN A 28 -10.82 4.22 28.23
C ASN A 28 -11.93 3.46 27.48
N GLY A 29 -11.84 2.13 27.40
CA GLY A 29 -12.81 1.30 26.69
C GLY A 29 -12.65 1.25 25.16
N PHE A 30 -11.67 1.95 24.60
CA PHE A 30 -11.38 1.93 23.16
C PHE A 30 -10.13 1.10 22.85
N THR A 31 -10.20 0.29 21.80
CA THR A 31 -9.08 -0.52 21.30
C THR A 31 -8.25 0.29 20.31
N PHE A 32 -7.00 0.60 20.66
CA PHE A 32 -6.07 1.39 19.84
C PHE A 32 -5.23 0.53 18.88
N SER A 33 -5.22 -0.78 19.08
CA SER A 33 -4.49 -1.75 18.25
C SER A 33 -5.40 -2.60 17.36
N ASP A 34 -6.64 -2.17 17.12
CA ASP A 34 -7.63 -2.97 16.40
C ASP A 34 -7.09 -3.35 15.01
N GLY A 35 -6.94 -4.64 14.79
CA GLY A 35 -6.47 -5.17 13.51
C GLY A 35 -4.95 -5.11 13.31
N ILE A 36 -4.15 -4.70 14.30
CA ILE A 36 -2.69 -4.48 14.17
C ILE A 36 -1.89 -5.39 15.10
N GLY A 37 -1.04 -6.22 14.51
CA GLY A 37 -0.08 -7.10 15.19
C GLY A 37 1.36 -6.69 14.89
N ASN A 38 2.32 -7.47 15.38
CA ASN A 38 3.75 -7.21 15.18
C ASN A 38 4.44 -8.34 14.41
N ILE A 39 5.49 -8.00 13.67
CA ILE A 39 6.36 -8.97 12.97
C ILE A 39 7.83 -8.65 13.26
N SER A 40 8.65 -9.70 13.37
CA SER A 40 10.10 -9.56 13.51
C SER A 40 10.73 -8.94 12.25
N TYR A 41 11.85 -8.24 12.44
CA TYR A 41 12.63 -7.70 11.32
C TYR A 41 13.12 -8.81 10.38
N SER A 42 13.56 -9.96 10.90
CA SER A 42 13.95 -11.11 10.07
C SER A 42 12.85 -11.64 9.16
N LEU A 43 11.61 -11.75 9.64
CA LEU A 43 10.50 -12.19 8.81
C LEU A 43 10.14 -11.14 7.78
N ALA A 44 10.10 -9.86 8.17
CA ALA A 44 9.90 -8.77 7.22
C ALA A 44 10.96 -8.79 6.10
N LYS A 45 12.23 -9.04 6.43
CA LYS A 45 13.33 -9.17 5.47
C LYS A 45 13.15 -10.38 4.54
N LYS A 46 12.74 -11.54 5.08
CA LYS A 46 12.42 -12.74 4.28
C LYS A 46 11.28 -12.48 3.30
N ILE A 47 10.21 -11.84 3.77
CA ILE A 47 9.07 -11.44 2.93
C ILE A 47 9.52 -10.51 1.81
N ALA A 48 10.33 -9.50 2.12
CA ALA A 48 10.83 -8.57 1.13
C ALA A 48 11.71 -9.25 0.07
N TYR A 49 12.57 -10.19 0.49
CA TYR A 49 13.42 -10.96 -0.41
C TYR A 49 12.61 -11.77 -1.42
N GLU A 50 11.57 -12.48 -0.98
CA GLU A 50 10.82 -13.37 -1.86
C GLU A 50 9.71 -12.71 -2.66
N LEU A 51 9.28 -11.52 -2.23
CA LEU A 51 8.47 -10.63 -3.05
C LEU A 51 9.32 -9.78 -4.01
N ASP A 52 10.64 -10.00 -4.08
CA ASP A 52 11.60 -9.22 -4.88
C ASP A 52 11.45 -7.70 -4.69
N LEU A 53 11.29 -7.28 -3.43
CA LEU A 53 11.11 -5.89 -3.06
C LEU A 53 12.49 -5.22 -2.88
N LYS A 54 12.64 -4.04 -3.48
CA LYS A 54 13.86 -3.21 -3.34
C LYS A 54 14.11 -2.74 -1.90
N THR A 55 13.05 -2.64 -1.11
CA THR A 55 13.09 -2.17 0.29
C THR A 55 12.26 -3.10 1.16
N ILE A 56 12.56 -3.14 2.45
CA ILE A 56 11.82 -3.94 3.43
C ILE A 56 10.62 -3.11 3.93
N PRO A 57 9.36 -3.49 3.64
CA PRO A 57 8.19 -2.73 4.06
C PRO A 57 8.01 -2.70 5.58
N SER A 58 7.69 -1.55 6.17
CA SER A 58 7.47 -1.42 7.62
C SER A 58 6.18 -2.07 8.11
N ALA A 59 5.19 -2.25 7.22
CA ALA A 59 3.95 -2.92 7.53
C ALA A 59 3.49 -3.83 6.39
N PHE A 60 2.75 -4.88 6.73
CA PHE A 60 2.23 -5.86 5.79
C PHE A 60 0.77 -6.13 6.06
N GLN A 61 -0.08 -6.06 5.04
CA GLN A 61 -1.42 -6.62 5.14
C GLN A 61 -1.32 -8.13 5.00
N PHE A 62 -1.93 -8.87 5.93
CA PHE A 62 -1.77 -10.31 6.01
C PHE A 62 -3.08 -11.05 6.29
N ARG A 63 -3.02 -12.38 6.07
CA ARG A 63 -3.94 -13.39 6.61
C ARG A 63 -3.15 -14.58 7.12
N MET A 64 -3.63 -15.24 8.16
CA MET A 64 -3.00 -16.46 8.69
C MET A 64 -3.93 -17.12 9.69
N ALA A 65 -4.24 -18.42 9.57
CA ALA A 65 -4.97 -19.19 10.59
C ALA A 65 -6.19 -18.47 11.20
N GLY A 66 -7.05 -17.87 10.36
CA GLY A 66 -8.23 -17.13 10.83
C GLY A 66 -7.98 -15.69 11.31
N TYR A 67 -6.73 -15.28 11.44
CA TYR A 67 -6.31 -13.90 11.66
C TYR A 67 -6.28 -13.11 10.36
N LYS A 68 -6.72 -11.86 10.45
CA LYS A 68 -6.63 -10.87 9.38
C LYS A 68 -6.28 -9.51 9.96
N GLY A 69 -5.41 -8.79 9.28
CA GLY A 69 -5.13 -7.40 9.63
C GLY A 69 -3.85 -6.88 8.99
N VAL A 70 -3.13 -6.09 9.76
CA VAL A 70 -1.81 -5.57 9.44
C VAL A 70 -0.80 -6.07 10.46
N LEU A 71 0.41 -6.43 10.01
CA LEU A 71 1.58 -6.65 10.86
C LEU A 71 2.54 -5.48 10.67
N CYS A 72 2.94 -4.85 11.76
CA CYS A 72 3.96 -3.81 11.76
C CYS A 72 5.29 -4.35 12.29
N GLN A 73 6.40 -3.95 11.68
CA GLN A 73 7.72 -4.27 12.22
C GLN A 73 7.86 -3.72 13.64
N SER A 74 8.42 -4.52 14.54
CA SER A 74 8.74 -4.09 15.90
C SER A 74 10.09 -4.60 16.34
N THR A 75 10.85 -3.73 17.02
CA THR A 75 12.16 -4.04 17.61
C THR A 75 12.05 -4.90 18.86
N THR A 76 10.86 -5.04 19.45
CA THR A 76 10.62 -5.83 20.67
C THR A 76 10.23 -7.28 20.39
N VAL A 77 10.07 -7.64 19.12
CA VAL A 77 9.65 -8.99 18.70
C VAL A 77 10.89 -9.85 18.49
N LYS A 78 10.83 -11.10 18.98
CA LYS A 78 11.91 -12.06 18.79
C LYS A 78 12.10 -12.39 17.31
N GLU A 79 13.30 -12.81 16.94
CA GLU A 79 13.58 -13.28 15.60
C GLU A 79 12.63 -14.42 15.20
N ASN A 80 12.17 -14.42 13.94
CA ASN A 80 11.23 -15.40 13.40
C ASN A 80 9.85 -15.50 14.11
N GLN A 81 9.42 -14.45 14.81
CA GLN A 81 8.13 -14.41 15.52
C GLN A 81 7.12 -13.45 14.87
N VAL A 82 5.85 -13.84 14.90
CA VAL A 82 4.69 -12.96 14.67
C VAL A 82 3.87 -12.86 15.93
N GLN A 83 3.42 -11.64 16.25
CA GLN A 83 2.50 -11.38 17.35
C GLN A 83 1.16 -10.92 16.81
N VAL A 84 0.10 -11.69 17.07
CA VAL A 84 -1.28 -11.38 16.68
C VAL A 84 -2.09 -10.93 17.90
N ARG A 85 -3.26 -10.34 17.67
CA ARG A 85 -4.16 -9.86 18.72
C ARG A 85 -5.57 -10.44 18.59
N PRO A 86 -6.36 -10.49 19.68
CA PRO A 86 -7.76 -10.93 19.63
C PRO A 86 -8.59 -10.18 18.57
N SER A 87 -8.41 -8.87 18.45
CA SER A 87 -9.07 -8.04 17.43
C SER A 87 -8.80 -8.48 15.98
N GLN A 88 -7.71 -9.21 15.73
CA GLN A 88 -7.37 -9.75 14.40
C GLN A 88 -8.00 -11.11 14.13
N HIS A 89 -8.42 -11.86 15.15
CA HIS A 89 -9.02 -13.18 15.01
C HIS A 89 -10.45 -13.06 14.47
N LYS A 90 -10.76 -13.73 13.35
CA LYS A 90 -12.08 -13.63 12.69
C LYS A 90 -12.84 -14.95 12.65
N PHE A 91 -12.16 -16.08 12.64
CA PHE A 91 -12.73 -17.43 12.65
C PHE A 91 -11.64 -18.43 13.00
N GLU A 92 -11.99 -19.60 13.51
CA GLU A 92 -11.03 -20.66 13.82
C GLU A 92 -10.54 -21.36 12.55
N SER A 93 -9.24 -21.66 12.48
CA SER A 93 -8.62 -22.32 11.33
C SER A 93 -7.28 -22.94 11.69
N ASP A 94 -7.02 -24.18 11.24
CA ASP A 94 -5.74 -24.86 11.44
C ASP A 94 -4.67 -24.49 10.39
N HIS A 95 -5.00 -23.59 9.45
CA HIS A 95 -4.11 -23.22 8.34
C HIS A 95 -3.06 -22.19 8.79
N ASN A 96 -1.96 -22.67 9.37
CA ASN A 96 -0.82 -21.90 9.89
C ASN A 96 0.19 -21.44 8.84
N VAL A 97 -0.29 -20.89 7.71
CA VAL A 97 0.56 -20.28 6.69
C VAL A 97 0.35 -18.78 6.71
N LEU A 98 1.43 -18.00 6.87
CA LEU A 98 1.35 -16.55 6.73
C LEU A 98 1.17 -16.19 5.27
N GLU A 99 0.09 -15.47 5.00
CA GLU A 99 -0.25 -14.97 3.69
C GLU A 99 -0.08 -13.46 3.61
N VAL A 100 0.93 -12.99 2.86
CA VAL A 100 1.16 -11.54 2.65
C VAL A 100 0.40 -11.06 1.42
N ILE A 101 -0.53 -10.13 1.64
CA ILE A 101 -1.35 -9.51 0.58
C ILE A 101 -0.59 -8.37 -0.09
N ARG A 102 0.00 -7.48 0.72
CA ARG A 102 0.76 -6.32 0.27
C ARG A 102 1.64 -5.78 1.38
N GLY A 103 2.83 -5.30 1.01
CA GLY A 103 3.66 -4.48 1.86
C GLY A 103 3.26 -3.00 1.79
N SER A 104 3.60 -2.24 2.83
CA SER A 104 3.53 -0.78 2.84
C SER A 104 4.38 -0.20 1.71
N LYS A 105 3.78 0.66 0.89
CA LYS A 105 4.47 1.42 -0.16
C LYS A 105 3.91 2.84 -0.19
N PHE A 106 4.73 3.78 -0.63
CA PHE A 106 4.26 5.13 -0.93
C PHE A 106 3.30 5.05 -2.12
N ILE A 107 2.14 5.68 -2.01
CA ILE A 107 1.16 5.83 -3.09
C ILE A 107 0.73 7.28 -3.16
N SER A 108 0.58 7.80 -4.37
CA SER A 108 0.01 9.12 -4.59
C SER A 108 -1.47 9.13 -4.20
N ALA A 109 -1.87 10.12 -3.41
CA ALA A 109 -3.24 10.30 -2.95
C ALA A 109 -3.93 11.37 -3.81
N TYR A 110 -5.21 11.16 -4.09
CA TYR A 110 -6.03 12.06 -4.90
C TYR A 110 -7.31 12.41 -4.17
N LEU A 111 -7.82 13.62 -4.41
CA LEU A 111 -9.13 14.01 -3.93
C LEU A 111 -10.19 13.27 -4.74
N ASN A 112 -10.99 12.45 -4.05
CA ASN A 112 -12.21 11.90 -4.62
C ASN A 112 -13.39 12.83 -4.33
N ARG A 113 -14.50 12.61 -5.04
CA ARG A 113 -15.71 13.43 -4.89
C ARG A 113 -16.24 13.47 -3.46
N GLN A 114 -16.23 12.33 -2.76
CA GLN A 114 -16.75 12.24 -1.39
C GLN A 114 -15.93 13.08 -0.41
N THR A 115 -14.60 13.07 -0.54
CA THR A 115 -13.69 13.89 0.25
C THR A 115 -13.90 15.38 -0.05
N ILE A 116 -14.07 15.75 -1.33
CA ILE A 116 -14.36 17.13 -1.72
C ILE A 116 -15.67 17.62 -1.08
N THR A 117 -16.75 16.83 -1.19
CA THR A 117 -18.04 17.16 -0.57
C THR A 117 -17.93 17.35 0.94
N LEU A 118 -17.20 16.45 1.62
CA LEU A 118 -16.99 16.56 3.07
C LEU A 118 -16.23 17.85 3.43
N LEU A 119 -15.16 18.16 2.71
CA LEU A 119 -14.34 19.34 2.98
C LEU A 119 -15.08 20.65 2.67
N SER A 120 -15.88 20.68 1.60
CA SER A 120 -16.77 21.81 1.28
C SER A 120 -17.81 22.01 2.39
N ALA A 121 -18.43 20.93 2.89
CA ALA A 121 -19.37 20.99 4.02
C ALA A 121 -18.72 21.45 5.34
N LEU A 122 -17.41 21.24 5.50
CA LEU A 122 -16.62 21.75 6.63
C LEU A 122 -16.16 23.21 6.45
N GLY A 123 -16.53 23.86 5.34
CA GLY A 123 -16.31 25.28 5.09
C GLY A 123 -15.11 25.62 4.21
N ILE A 124 -14.50 24.65 3.53
CA ILE A 124 -13.49 24.95 2.50
C ILE A 124 -14.21 25.52 1.26
N PRO A 125 -13.85 26.72 0.76
CA PRO A 125 -14.48 27.31 -0.41
C PRO A 125 -14.31 26.44 -1.67
N ASP A 126 -15.36 26.37 -2.48
CA ASP A 126 -15.37 25.50 -3.67
C ASP A 126 -14.32 25.92 -4.71
N GLU A 127 -13.95 27.21 -4.74
CA GLU A 127 -12.93 27.77 -5.62
C GLU A 127 -11.58 27.06 -5.45
N VAL A 128 -11.23 26.65 -4.22
CA VAL A 128 -9.98 25.91 -3.94
C VAL A 128 -9.94 24.59 -4.71
N PHE A 129 -11.06 23.87 -4.77
CA PHE A 129 -11.14 22.60 -5.50
C PHE A 129 -11.12 22.82 -7.01
N ILE A 130 -11.74 23.91 -7.49
CA ILE A 130 -11.69 24.27 -8.91
C ILE A 130 -10.26 24.62 -9.33
N GLU A 131 -9.54 25.41 -8.54
CA GLU A 131 -8.14 25.75 -8.79
C GLU A 131 -7.23 24.51 -8.80
N LEU A 132 -7.41 23.58 -7.84
CA LEU A 132 -6.66 22.32 -7.81
C LEU A 132 -6.95 21.45 -9.05
N LYS A 133 -8.22 21.39 -9.48
CA LYS A 133 -8.62 20.67 -10.69
C LYS A 133 -8.00 21.31 -11.94
N ASP A 134 -8.07 22.62 -12.07
CA ASP A 134 -7.52 23.36 -13.21
C ASP A 134 -6.00 23.24 -13.27
N LEU A 135 -5.32 23.28 -12.13
CA LEU A 135 -3.88 23.00 -12.05
C LEU A 135 -3.56 21.60 -12.58
N ARG A 136 -4.30 20.59 -12.14
CA ARG A 136 -4.05 19.22 -12.57
C ARG A 136 -4.31 19.01 -14.06
N VAL A 137 -5.30 19.70 -14.64
CA VAL A 137 -5.55 19.69 -16.08
C VAL A 137 -4.38 20.30 -16.85
N ARG A 138 -3.86 21.45 -16.41
CA ARG A 138 -2.67 22.07 -17.04
C ARG A 138 -1.45 21.17 -16.99
N GLU A 139 -1.16 20.55 -15.84
CA GLU A 139 -0.03 19.62 -15.72
C GLU A 139 -0.15 18.40 -16.66
N LEU A 140 -1.37 17.92 -16.93
CA LEU A 140 -1.61 16.81 -17.86
C LEU A 140 -1.45 17.24 -19.32
N ASP A 141 -1.81 18.48 -19.65
CA ASP A 141 -1.66 19.05 -20.98
C ASP A 141 -0.17 19.29 -21.30
N GLU A 142 0.57 19.91 -20.38
CA GLU A 142 2.01 20.14 -20.50
C GLU A 142 2.82 18.84 -20.61
N MET A 143 2.30 17.75 -20.04
CA MET A 143 2.91 16.42 -20.12
C MET A 143 3.04 15.91 -21.56
N LEU A 144 2.18 16.37 -22.47
CA LEU A 144 2.19 15.94 -23.87
C LEU A 144 3.26 16.65 -24.70
N GLU A 145 3.69 17.84 -24.26
CA GLU A 145 4.64 18.67 -25.00
C GLU A 145 6.04 18.67 -24.36
N SER A 146 6.12 18.56 -23.04
CA SER A 146 7.37 18.66 -22.28
C SER A 146 7.84 17.30 -21.78
N GLU A 147 9.01 16.88 -22.28
CA GLU A 147 9.70 15.66 -21.85
C GLU A 147 9.96 15.64 -20.34
N HIS A 148 10.32 16.80 -19.77
CA HIS A 148 10.56 16.92 -18.33
C HIS A 148 9.28 16.69 -17.52
N MET A 149 8.18 17.34 -17.91
CA MET A 149 6.88 17.18 -17.25
C MET A 149 6.32 15.76 -17.42
N ALA A 150 6.52 15.15 -18.59
CA ALA A 150 6.20 13.75 -18.86
C ALA A 150 6.89 12.80 -17.87
N LEU A 151 8.20 12.96 -17.69
CA LEU A 151 8.95 12.12 -16.76
C LEU A 151 8.49 12.33 -15.32
N ASP A 152 8.27 13.58 -14.90
CA ASP A 152 7.83 13.90 -13.55
C ASP A 152 6.45 13.30 -13.24
N VAL A 153 5.49 13.45 -14.15
CA VAL A 153 4.14 12.91 -13.95
C VAL A 153 4.16 11.38 -13.98
N LEU A 154 4.88 10.75 -14.91
CA LEU A 154 4.96 9.28 -15.00
C LEU A 154 5.63 8.66 -13.77
N GLN A 155 6.71 9.27 -13.27
CA GLN A 155 7.43 8.80 -12.08
C GLN A 155 6.64 9.03 -10.78
N ARG A 156 5.81 10.07 -10.69
CA ARG A 156 4.89 10.29 -9.55
C ARG A 156 3.70 9.32 -9.59
N ASN A 157 3.41 8.72 -10.73
CA ASN A 157 2.27 7.84 -10.96
C ASN A 157 2.72 6.40 -11.25
N VAL A 158 3.55 5.82 -10.39
CA VAL A 158 3.97 4.42 -10.54
C VAL A 158 2.79 3.49 -10.32
N ASP A 159 2.30 2.89 -11.41
CA ASP A 159 1.29 1.84 -11.33
C ASP A 159 1.88 0.50 -10.82
N GLU A 160 1.01 -0.41 -10.42
CA GLU A 160 1.41 -1.71 -9.86
C GLU A 160 2.18 -2.60 -10.86
N TYR A 161 1.94 -2.41 -12.15
CA TYR A 161 2.60 -3.13 -13.24
C TYR A 161 3.83 -2.41 -13.78
N ARG A 162 4.17 -1.24 -13.20
CA ARG A 162 5.25 -0.34 -13.62
C ARG A 162 5.16 0.10 -15.08
N ILE A 163 3.96 0.14 -15.67
CA ILE A 163 3.76 0.58 -17.06
C ILE A 163 4.21 2.05 -17.19
N SER A 164 3.89 2.89 -16.21
CA SER A 164 4.34 4.29 -16.21
C SER A 164 5.86 4.44 -16.18
N MET A 165 6.60 3.49 -15.58
CA MET A 165 8.06 3.47 -15.64
C MET A 165 8.55 3.08 -17.04
N SER A 166 7.93 2.08 -17.68
CA SER A 166 8.23 1.72 -19.05
C SER A 166 7.94 2.87 -20.03
N LEU A 167 6.83 3.59 -19.83
CA LEU A 167 6.51 4.81 -20.58
C LEU A 167 7.55 5.90 -20.32
N ALA A 168 8.02 6.08 -19.08
CA ALA A 168 9.07 7.04 -18.77
C ALA A 168 10.39 6.69 -19.46
N ASP A 169 10.72 5.41 -19.59
CA ASP A 169 11.91 4.97 -20.32
C ASP A 169 11.77 5.20 -21.84
N LEU A 170 10.57 5.04 -22.41
CA LEU A 170 10.28 5.44 -23.80
C LEU A 170 10.43 6.96 -24.00
N VAL A 171 9.93 7.76 -23.07
CA VAL A 171 10.09 9.22 -23.13
C VAL A 171 11.58 9.60 -23.09
N LYS A 172 12.39 9.01 -22.19
CA LYS A 172 13.85 9.21 -22.14
C LYS A 172 14.58 8.77 -23.42
N ALA A 173 14.05 7.77 -24.11
CA ALA A 173 14.58 7.31 -25.39
C ALA A 173 14.18 8.21 -26.58
N GLY A 174 13.46 9.32 -26.33
CA GLY A 174 13.12 10.32 -27.34
C GLY A 174 11.80 10.07 -28.09
N PHE A 175 11.02 9.06 -27.69
CA PHE A 175 9.78 8.70 -28.38
C PHE A 175 8.66 9.76 -28.25
N LEU A 176 8.78 10.71 -27.32
CA LEU A 176 7.82 11.81 -27.19
C LEU A 176 7.86 12.77 -28.39
N LYS A 177 9.02 12.95 -29.03
CA LYS A 177 9.22 13.94 -30.12
C LYS A 177 8.78 13.43 -31.50
N ILE A 178 8.64 12.12 -31.69
CA ILE A 178 8.35 11.51 -32.99
C ILE A 178 6.86 11.63 -33.37
N MET A 179 5.96 11.82 -32.40
CA MET A 179 4.51 11.90 -32.63
C MET A 179 4.00 13.26 -33.11
N ILE A 180 4.81 14.33 -33.07
CA ILE A 180 4.37 15.69 -33.48
C ILE A 180 4.71 15.97 -34.96
N VAL A 181 5.40 15.05 -35.64
CA VAL A 181 5.76 15.18 -37.06
C VAL A 181 5.04 14.11 -37.88
N ILE A 182 3.70 14.14 -37.90
CA ILE A 182 2.87 13.48 -38.93
C ILE A 182 1.67 14.37 -39.22
#